data_AF-A0A1H8AB74-F1
#
_entry.id   AF-A0A1H8AB74-F1
#
_cell.length_a   1.000
_cell.length_b   1.000
_cell.length_c   1.000
_cell.angle_alpha   90.00
_cell.angle_beta   90.00
_cell.angle_gamma   90.00
#
_symmetry.space_group_name_H-M   'P 1'
#
loop_
_entity.id
_entity.type
_entity.pdbx_description
1 polymer ?
#
loop_
_entity_poly.entity_id
_entity_poly.type
_entity_poly.pdbx_seq_one_letter_code
_entity_poly.pdbx_strand_id
1 'polypeptide(L)'
;MWERVELKANAKAALSRYYWMAFAVCLVYSTINGAGAVGGNMLRLVIDLQNMGTITLTNAMQLGVVSASIIFGVVGLVLLFFVLNPLTVGLHRYFMESRTFKSDFGTLFYGFTGGRYWKNVGVMALVTVKITLWTLLLIVPGIIKGYEYYMVPYILAENDKIETNRIFELSKLMTDNEKMSIFVLHLSFIGWILLGVLLCGVGTLFVDPYIFATDAELYALMRAKSFALNFSDTNELVDFHPPIYGNAN
;
A
#
# COMPACT_ATOMS: atom_id res chain seq x y z
N MET A 1 6.61 -10.51 23.39
CA MET A 1 7.07 -10.31 22.00
C MET A 1 6.30 -11.31 21.15
N TRP A 2 5.68 -10.86 20.06
CA TRP A 2 4.91 -11.75 19.19
C TRP A 2 5.84 -12.62 18.34
N GLU A 3 5.41 -13.85 18.04
CA GLU A 3 6.22 -14.78 17.27
C GLU A 3 5.90 -14.67 15.77
N ARG A 4 6.90 -14.34 14.96
CA ARG A 4 6.78 -14.25 13.50
C ARG A 4 6.26 -15.54 12.85
N VAL A 5 6.56 -16.70 13.44
CA VAL A 5 6.13 -18.01 12.93
C VAL A 5 4.62 -18.16 13.09
N GLU A 6 4.10 -17.83 14.26
CA GLU A 6 2.66 -17.84 14.55
C GLU A 6 1.91 -16.87 13.64
N LEU A 7 2.42 -15.65 13.50
CA LEU A 7 1.83 -14.63 12.63
C LEU A 7 1.71 -15.11 11.17
N LYS A 8 2.80 -15.68 10.66
CA LYS A 8 2.87 -16.26 9.32
C LYS A 8 1.99 -17.49 9.14
N ALA A 9 1.82 -18.30 10.18
CA ALA A 9 0.93 -19.45 10.16
C ALA A 9 -0.54 -19.03 10.13
N ASN A 10 -0.92 -18.06 10.97
CA ASN A 10 -2.27 -17.49 11.01
C ASN A 10 -2.64 -16.84 9.68
N ALA A 11 -1.73 -16.04 9.12
CA ALA A 11 -1.92 -15.43 7.81
C ALA A 11 -2.12 -16.47 6.70
N LYS A 12 -1.33 -17.55 6.70
CA LYS A 12 -1.48 -18.65 5.74
C LYS A 12 -2.82 -19.37 5.90
N ALA A 13 -3.25 -19.61 7.14
CA ALA A 13 -4.52 -20.25 7.44
C ALA A 13 -5.71 -19.40 6.98
N ALA A 14 -5.70 -18.09 7.27
CA ALA A 14 -6.72 -17.15 6.80
C ALA A 14 -6.76 -17.09 5.27
N LEU A 15 -5.60 -16.85 4.64
CA LEU A 15 -5.47 -16.67 3.19
C LEU A 15 -5.92 -17.91 2.39
N SER A 16 -5.72 -19.12 2.91
CA SER A 16 -6.11 -20.36 2.22
C SER A 16 -7.60 -20.42 1.82
N ARG A 17 -8.45 -19.66 2.52
CA ARG A 17 -9.90 -19.61 2.28
C ARG A 17 -10.31 -18.74 1.08
N TYR A 18 -9.47 -17.76 0.72
CA TYR A 18 -9.80 -16.74 -0.30
C TYR A 18 -8.60 -16.38 -1.20
N TYR A 19 -7.59 -17.25 -1.28
CA TYR A 19 -6.31 -16.99 -1.95
C TYR A 19 -6.46 -16.38 -3.35
N TRP A 20 -7.33 -16.96 -4.20
CA TRP A 20 -7.52 -16.49 -5.57
C TRP A 20 -8.10 -15.09 -5.66
N MET A 21 -8.98 -14.72 -4.72
CA MET A 21 -9.51 -13.36 -4.67
C MET A 21 -8.45 -12.37 -4.16
N ALA A 22 -7.68 -12.75 -3.13
CA ALA A 22 -6.56 -11.94 -2.67
C ALA A 22 -5.49 -11.75 -3.76
N PHE A 23 -5.21 -12.79 -4.54
CA PHE A 23 -4.34 -12.71 -5.70
C PHE A 23 -4.87 -11.74 -6.76
N ALA A 24 -6.16 -11.79 -7.09
CA ALA A 24 -6.77 -10.85 -8.03
C ALA A 24 -6.69 -9.40 -7.54
N VAL A 25 -6.95 -9.17 -6.25
CA VAL A 25 -6.85 -7.84 -5.62
C VAL A 25 -5.40 -7.32 -5.67
N CYS A 26 -4.41 -8.15 -5.30
CA CYS A 26 -2.99 -7.80 -5.38
C CYS A 26 -2.55 -7.57 -6.83
N LEU A 27 -3.03 -8.36 -7.79
CA LEU A 27 -2.73 -8.19 -9.20
C LEU A 27 -3.20 -6.82 -9.71
N VAL A 28 -4.44 -6.43 -9.41
CA VAL A 28 -4.96 -5.11 -9.80
C VAL A 28 -4.21 -3.98 -9.11
N TYR A 29 -3.91 -4.12 -7.82
CA TYR A 29 -3.07 -3.14 -7.11
C TYR A 29 -1.67 -3.00 -7.72
N SER A 30 -0.99 -4.13 -7.99
CA SER A 30 0.38 -4.16 -8.52
C SER A 30 0.47 -3.62 -9.94
N THR A 31 -0.52 -3.88 -10.79
CA THR A 31 -0.56 -3.36 -12.16
C THR A 31 -0.76 -1.85 -12.20
N ILE A 32 -1.63 -1.32 -11.33
CA ILE A 32 -1.81 0.14 -11.20
C ILE A 32 -0.53 0.76 -10.63
N ASN A 33 0.06 0.18 -9.57
CA ASN A 33 1.30 0.69 -8.99
C ASN A 33 2.48 0.65 -9.98
N GLY A 34 2.55 -0.42 -10.78
CA GLY A 34 3.57 -0.61 -11.82
C GLY A 34 3.35 0.23 -13.09
N ALA A 35 2.16 0.80 -13.30
CA ALA A 35 1.85 1.60 -14.48
C ALA A 35 2.79 2.82 -14.65
N GLY A 36 3.29 3.38 -13.54
CA GLY A 36 4.28 4.46 -13.57
C GLY A 36 5.60 4.05 -14.25
N ALA A 37 6.02 2.78 -14.13
CA ALA A 37 7.24 2.28 -14.76
C ALA A 37 7.07 2.07 -16.28
N VAL A 38 5.86 1.74 -16.75
CA VAL A 38 5.54 1.57 -18.18
C VAL A 38 5.70 2.89 -18.93
N GLY A 39 5.30 4.01 -18.34
CA GLY A 39 5.46 5.35 -18.94
C GLY A 39 6.92 5.74 -19.18
N GLY A 40 7.80 5.46 -18.22
CA GLY A 40 9.25 5.71 -18.36
C GLY A 40 9.91 4.84 -19.44
N ASN A 41 9.51 3.56 -19.53
CA ASN A 41 10.02 2.63 -20.54
C ASN A 41 9.55 3.00 -21.97
N MET A 42 8.33 3.53 -22.11
CA MET A 42 7.79 3.96 -23.40
C MET A 42 8.53 5.19 -23.96
N LEU A 43 8.85 6.18 -23.11
CA LEU A 43 9.68 7.33 -23.51
C LEU A 43 11.06 6.88 -24.00
N ARG A 44 11.67 5.91 -23.29
CA ARG A 44 12.98 5.36 -23.66
C ARG A 44 12.96 4.69 -25.04
N LEU A 45 11.93 3.91 -25.35
CA LEU A 45 11.75 3.31 -26.68
C LEU A 45 11.66 4.36 -27.79
N VAL A 46 10.95 5.47 -27.57
CA VAL A 46 10.86 6.56 -28.55
C VAL A 46 12.24 7.21 -28.80
N ILE A 47 13.00 7.44 -27.73
CA ILE A 47 14.37 7.98 -27.82
C ILE A 47 15.28 7.00 -28.57
N ASP A 48 15.20 5.71 -28.28
CA ASP A 48 16.00 4.67 -28.93
C ASP A 48 15.65 4.58 -30.44
N LEU A 49 14.37 4.64 -30.81
CA LEU A 49 13.90 4.68 -32.21
C LEU A 49 14.35 5.95 -32.95
N GLN A 50 14.48 7.08 -32.27
CA GLN A 50 15.06 8.30 -32.85
C GLN A 50 16.55 8.12 -33.12
N ASN A 51 17.29 7.57 -32.14
CA ASN A 51 18.72 7.32 -32.27
C ASN A 51 19.05 6.30 -33.37
N MET A 52 18.12 5.38 -33.66
CA MET A 52 18.23 4.42 -34.77
C MET A 52 17.90 5.03 -36.16
N GLY A 53 17.49 6.30 -36.24
CA GLY A 53 17.18 6.97 -37.51
C GLY A 53 15.83 6.59 -38.13
N THR A 54 15.02 5.78 -37.46
CA THR A 54 13.67 5.37 -37.91
C THR A 54 12.64 6.51 -37.89
N ILE A 55 12.84 7.52 -37.04
CA ILE A 55 11.99 8.71 -36.95
C ILE A 55 12.91 9.95 -37.05
N THR A 56 12.82 10.71 -38.14
CA THR A 56 13.58 11.95 -38.32
C THR A 56 12.74 13.16 -37.89
N LEU A 57 12.93 13.63 -36.66
CA LEU A 57 12.38 14.89 -36.18
C LEU A 57 13.39 16.02 -36.37
N THR A 58 12.94 17.22 -36.72
CA THR A 58 13.79 18.42 -36.67
C THR A 58 14.12 18.77 -35.21
N ASN A 59 15.22 19.50 -34.97
CA ASN A 59 15.64 19.90 -33.61
C ASN A 59 14.53 20.62 -32.82
N ALA A 60 13.72 21.45 -33.50
CA ALA A 60 12.57 22.13 -32.88
C ALA A 60 11.45 21.15 -32.51
N MET A 61 11.18 20.15 -33.36
CA MET A 61 10.19 19.11 -33.08
C MET A 61 10.65 18.17 -31.96
N GLN A 62 11.96 17.87 -31.86
CA GLN A 62 12.51 17.05 -30.77
C GLN A 62 12.30 17.71 -29.41
N LEU A 63 12.61 19.00 -29.28
CA LEU A 63 12.38 19.75 -28.04
C LEU A 63 10.88 19.81 -27.68
N GLY A 64 10.00 19.99 -28.67
CA GLY A 64 8.56 19.93 -28.50
C GLY A 64 8.07 18.57 -27.99
N VAL A 65 8.56 17.47 -28.55
CA VAL A 65 8.19 16.11 -28.15
C VAL A 65 8.72 15.78 -26.74
N VAL A 66 9.95 16.15 -26.42
CA VAL A 66 10.54 15.90 -25.09
C VAL A 66 9.78 16.68 -24.01
N SER A 67 9.52 17.97 -24.24
CA SER A 67 8.77 18.79 -23.28
C SER A 67 7.33 18.29 -23.09
N ALA A 68 6.62 17.94 -24.17
CA ALA A 68 5.28 17.34 -24.09
C ALA A 68 5.29 16.00 -23.34
N SER A 69 6.32 15.16 -23.55
CA SER A 69 6.47 13.87 -22.87
C SER A 69 6.72 14.02 -21.37
N ILE A 70 7.52 15.01 -20.97
CA ILE A 70 7.74 15.32 -19.55
C ILE A 70 6.42 15.79 -18.91
N ILE A 71 5.70 16.70 -19.56
CA ILE A 71 4.41 17.20 -19.04
C ILE A 71 3.41 16.04 -18.91
N PHE A 72 3.27 15.21 -19.95
CA PHE A 72 2.39 14.05 -19.91
C PHE A 72 2.80 13.05 -18.82
N GLY A 73 4.09 12.79 -18.67
CA GLY A 73 4.63 11.93 -17.60
C GLY A 73 4.33 12.46 -16.21
N VAL A 74 4.56 13.76 -15.96
CA VAL A 74 4.26 14.40 -14.67
C VAL A 74 2.75 14.36 -14.38
N VAL A 75 1.91 14.70 -15.36
CA VAL A 75 0.44 14.60 -15.21
C VAL A 75 0.02 13.16 -14.90
N GLY A 76 0.58 12.18 -15.62
CA GLY A 76 0.33 10.77 -15.38
C GLY A 76 0.71 10.33 -13.97
N LEU A 77 1.88 10.74 -13.46
CA LEU A 77 2.32 10.45 -12.09
C LEU A 77 1.43 11.09 -11.04
N VAL A 78 1.00 12.33 -11.25
CA VAL A 78 0.07 13.02 -10.34
C VAL A 78 -1.27 12.30 -10.31
N LEU A 79 -1.85 11.95 -11.46
CA LEU A 79 -3.09 11.18 -11.53
C LEU A 79 -2.95 9.82 -10.83
N LEU A 80 -1.84 9.13 -11.09
CA LEU A 80 -1.55 7.84 -10.46
C LEU A 80 -1.46 7.97 -8.93
N PHE A 81 -0.85 9.03 -8.42
CA PHE A 81 -0.78 9.31 -6.99
C PHE A 81 -2.17 9.50 -6.36
N PHE A 82 -3.08 10.20 -7.05
CA PHE A 82 -4.47 10.37 -6.58
C PHE A 82 -5.28 9.08 -6.59
N VAL A 83 -4.93 8.12 -7.47
CA VAL A 83 -5.58 6.80 -7.53
C VAL A 83 -4.96 5.83 -6.52
N LEU A 84 -3.63 5.76 -6.42
CA LEU A 84 -2.94 4.77 -5.59
C LEU A 84 -3.16 4.97 -4.10
N ASN A 85 -3.25 6.21 -3.63
CA ASN A 85 -3.39 6.50 -2.19
C ASN A 85 -4.71 5.91 -1.62
N PRO A 86 -5.90 6.23 -2.15
CA PRO A 86 -7.15 5.60 -1.73
C PRO A 86 -7.18 4.09 -2.00
N LEU A 87 -6.59 3.64 -3.11
CA LEU A 87 -6.53 2.22 -3.45
C LEU A 87 -5.73 1.43 -2.41
N THR A 88 -4.64 2.02 -1.89
CA THR A 88 -3.83 1.42 -0.82
C THR A 88 -4.67 1.24 0.45
N VAL A 89 -5.47 2.23 0.84
CA VAL A 89 -6.38 2.11 2.00
C VAL A 89 -7.42 1.00 1.77
N GLY A 90 -8.00 0.90 0.57
CA GLY A 90 -8.93 -0.16 0.22
C GLY A 90 -8.31 -1.55 0.21
N LEU A 91 -7.07 -1.70 -0.25
CA LEU A 91 -6.29 -2.94 -0.19
C LEU A 91 -6.15 -3.42 1.26
N HIS A 92 -5.73 -2.52 2.16
CA HIS A 92 -5.53 -2.83 3.57
C HIS A 92 -6.85 -3.22 4.24
N ARG A 93 -7.95 -2.52 3.89
CA ARG A 93 -9.30 -2.89 4.32
C ARG A 93 -9.69 -4.28 3.88
N TYR A 94 -9.46 -4.63 2.61
CA TYR A 94 -9.80 -5.95 2.06
C TYR A 94 -9.13 -7.06 2.87
N PHE A 95 -7.83 -6.95 3.15
CA PHE A 95 -7.12 -7.96 3.94
C PHE A 95 -7.60 -8.01 5.40
N MET A 96 -7.93 -6.87 6.01
CA MET A 96 -8.49 -6.83 7.36
C MET A 96 -9.88 -7.47 7.45
N GLU A 97 -10.78 -7.17 6.52
CA GLU A 97 -12.10 -7.81 6.44
C GLU A 97 -11.97 -9.31 6.19
N SER A 98 -11.07 -9.71 5.30
CA SER A 98 -10.85 -11.11 4.91
C SER A 98 -10.35 -12.02 6.04
N ARG A 99 -9.84 -11.43 7.14
CA ARG A 99 -9.50 -12.18 8.36
C ARG A 99 -10.74 -12.63 9.14
N THR A 100 -11.78 -11.82 9.14
CA THR A 100 -13.00 -12.05 9.93
C THR A 100 -14.11 -12.70 9.11
N PHE A 101 -14.33 -12.23 7.87
CA PHE A 101 -15.39 -12.70 6.98
C PHE A 101 -14.96 -12.64 5.51
N LYS A 102 -15.77 -13.18 4.60
CA LYS A 102 -15.47 -13.16 3.17
C LYS A 102 -15.65 -11.73 2.62
N SER A 103 -14.54 -11.04 2.33
CA SER A 103 -14.57 -9.71 1.70
C SER A 103 -14.78 -9.84 0.18
N ASP A 104 -15.44 -8.85 -0.41
CA ASP A 104 -15.68 -8.76 -1.84
C ASP A 104 -14.56 -7.99 -2.55
N PHE A 105 -14.40 -8.24 -3.85
CA PHE A 105 -13.45 -7.49 -4.67
C PHE A 105 -13.70 -5.97 -4.64
N GLY A 106 -14.97 -5.56 -4.51
CA GLY A 106 -15.35 -4.14 -4.41
C GLY A 106 -14.71 -3.39 -3.23
N THR A 107 -14.31 -4.09 -2.16
CA THR A 107 -13.65 -3.47 -0.99
C THR A 107 -12.32 -2.81 -1.37
N LEU A 108 -11.65 -3.26 -2.43
CA LEU A 108 -10.45 -2.59 -2.95
C LEU A 108 -10.71 -1.12 -3.31
N PHE A 109 -11.92 -0.79 -3.76
CA PHE A 109 -12.31 0.58 -4.12
C PHE A 109 -12.95 1.36 -2.96
N TYR A 110 -12.96 0.80 -1.75
CA TYR A 110 -13.55 1.44 -0.58
C TYR A 110 -13.02 2.86 -0.34
N GLY A 111 -11.71 3.05 -0.52
CA GLY A 111 -11.05 4.34 -0.32
C GLY A 111 -11.58 5.48 -1.20
N PHE A 112 -12.29 5.16 -2.29
CA PHE A 112 -12.89 6.14 -3.22
C PHE A 112 -14.33 6.52 -2.83
N THR A 113 -14.95 5.83 -1.89
CA THR A 113 -16.38 5.98 -1.58
C THR A 113 -16.62 6.81 -0.30
N GLY A 114 -17.84 7.33 -0.15
CA GLY A 114 -18.34 7.85 1.14
C GLY A 114 -17.80 9.20 1.63
N GLY A 115 -17.32 10.08 0.74
CA GLY A 115 -16.78 11.40 1.12
C GLY A 115 -15.40 11.36 1.80
N ARG A 116 -14.82 10.17 1.96
CA ARG A 116 -13.56 9.91 2.68
C ARG A 116 -12.32 10.10 1.80
N TYR A 117 -12.51 10.13 0.49
CA TYR A 117 -11.46 10.20 -0.52
C TYR A 117 -10.41 11.28 -0.21
N TRP A 118 -10.83 12.52 0.01
CA TRP A 118 -9.90 13.63 0.24
C TRP A 118 -9.07 13.47 1.51
N LYS A 119 -9.68 12.90 2.55
CA LYS A 119 -8.96 12.57 3.77
C LYS A 119 -7.94 11.47 3.52
N ASN A 120 -8.33 10.42 2.80
CA ASN A 120 -7.43 9.31 2.49
C ASN A 120 -6.22 9.77 1.69
N VAL A 121 -6.45 10.54 0.62
CA VAL A 121 -5.38 11.14 -0.19
C VAL A 121 -4.51 12.06 0.68
N GLY A 122 -5.11 12.95 1.47
CA GLY A 122 -4.37 13.91 2.28
C GLY A 122 -3.47 13.26 3.33
N VAL A 123 -3.99 12.28 4.08
CA VAL A 123 -3.22 11.56 5.11
C VAL A 123 -2.11 10.74 4.48
N MET A 124 -2.39 9.98 3.41
CA MET A 124 -1.37 9.17 2.72
C MET A 124 -0.32 10.04 2.01
N ALA A 125 -0.71 11.23 1.52
CA ALA A 125 0.23 12.21 1.01
C ALA A 125 1.19 12.71 2.10
N LEU A 126 0.68 13.00 3.30
CA LEU A 126 1.52 13.38 4.44
C LEU A 126 2.47 12.26 4.87
N VAL A 127 2.03 10.99 4.83
CA VAL A 127 2.91 9.83 5.06
C VAL A 127 4.05 9.84 4.05
N THR A 128 3.73 9.95 2.76
CA THR A 128 4.71 9.97 1.66
C THR A 128 5.69 11.12 1.83
N VAL A 129 5.21 12.35 2.06
CA VAL A 129 6.06 13.53 2.23
C VAL A 129 7.00 13.36 3.43
N LYS A 130 6.49 12.92 4.59
CA LYS A 130 7.32 12.70 5.78
C LYS A 130 8.42 11.66 5.51
N ILE A 131 8.07 10.51 4.94
CA ILE A 131 9.04 9.44 4.67
C ILE A 131 10.08 9.91 3.64
N THR A 132 9.66 10.59 2.58
CA THR A 132 10.56 11.13 1.55
C THR A 132 11.52 12.16 2.13
N LEU A 133 11.05 13.09 2.97
CA LEU A 133 11.91 14.08 3.64
C LEU A 133 12.97 13.41 4.52
N TRP A 134 12.57 12.40 5.31
CA TRP A 134 13.51 11.64 6.14
C TRP A 134 14.51 10.85 5.30
N THR A 135 14.05 10.22 4.23
CA THR A 135 14.89 9.43 3.32
C THR A 135 15.87 10.31 2.55
N LEU A 136 15.45 11.52 2.15
CA LEU A 136 16.28 12.53 1.50
C LEU A 136 17.39 13.04 2.42
N LEU A 137 17.08 13.19 3.72
CA LEU A 137 18.08 13.54 4.72
C LEU A 137 19.06 12.39 4.95
N LEU A 138 18.54 11.18 5.24
CA LEU A 138 19.31 9.96 5.44
C LEU A 138 18.44 8.71 5.19
N ILE A 139 19.01 7.69 4.53
CA ILE A 139 18.29 6.45 4.18
C ILE A 139 17.81 5.68 5.42
N VAL A 140 18.67 5.49 6.44
CA VAL A 140 18.34 4.69 7.63
C VAL A 140 17.19 5.30 8.45
N PRO A 141 17.19 6.60 8.80
CA PRO A 141 16.03 7.26 9.39
C PRO A 141 14.76 7.19 8.55
N GLY A 142 14.87 7.24 7.21
CA GLY A 142 13.76 7.03 6.29
C GLY A 142 13.06 5.68 6.50
N ILE A 143 13.84 4.59 6.59
CA ILE A 143 13.31 3.24 6.85
C ILE A 143 12.62 3.16 8.22
N ILE A 144 13.24 3.72 9.27
CA ILE A 144 12.65 3.74 10.63
C ILE A 144 11.31 4.49 10.64
N LYS A 145 11.21 5.60 9.90
CA LYS A 145 9.97 6.37 9.76
C LYS A 145 8.93 5.68 8.89
N GLY A 146 9.36 4.89 7.90
CA GLY A 146 8.47 3.97 7.18
C GLY A 146 7.76 3.01 8.12
N TYR A 147 8.50 2.37 9.03
CA TYR A 147 7.91 1.47 10.03
C TYR A 147 7.05 2.19 11.06
N GLU A 148 7.38 3.43 11.45
CA GLU A 148 6.56 4.23 12.37
C GLU A 148 5.17 4.55 11.81
N TYR A 149 5.07 4.76 10.50
CA TYR A 149 3.81 5.09 9.80
C TYR A 149 3.17 3.91 9.09
N TYR A 150 3.67 2.69 9.32
CA TYR A 150 3.19 1.48 8.66
C TYR A 150 1.71 1.17 8.95
N MET A 151 1.22 1.56 10.12
CA MET A 151 -0.15 1.28 10.55
C MET A 151 -1.17 2.32 10.08
N VAL A 152 -0.72 3.46 9.55
CA VAL A 152 -1.59 4.56 9.09
C VAL A 152 -2.66 4.11 8.08
N PRO A 153 -2.36 3.39 6.98
CA PRO A 153 -3.38 2.96 6.04
C PRO A 153 -4.43 2.02 6.66
N TYR A 154 -4.04 1.20 7.64
CA TYR A 154 -4.96 0.32 8.36
C TYR A 154 -5.90 1.09 9.30
N ILE A 155 -5.37 2.04 10.07
CA ILE A 155 -6.17 2.91 10.97
C ILE A 155 -7.18 3.72 10.15
N LEU A 156 -6.75 4.25 9.01
CA LEU A 156 -7.59 5.02 8.10
C LEU A 156 -8.66 4.17 7.42
N ALA A 157 -8.35 2.90 7.10
CA ALA A 157 -9.30 1.92 6.58
C ALA A 157 -10.37 1.52 7.60
N GLU A 158 -10.01 1.49 8.89
CA GLU A 158 -10.89 1.16 10.00
C GLU A 158 -11.81 2.35 10.37
N ASN A 159 -11.20 3.51 10.63
CA ASN A 159 -11.93 4.70 11.03
C ASN A 159 -11.35 5.98 10.39
N ASP A 160 -12.05 6.46 9.38
CA ASP A 160 -11.73 7.71 8.69
C ASP A 160 -12.20 8.95 9.47
N LYS A 161 -12.83 8.85 10.64
CA LYS A 161 -13.30 10.03 11.39
C LYS A 161 -12.24 10.56 12.36
N ILE A 162 -11.24 9.75 12.71
CA ILE A 162 -10.14 10.13 13.61
C ILE A 162 -9.37 11.31 13.06
N GLU A 163 -9.01 12.30 13.89
CA GLU A 163 -8.18 13.42 13.47
C GLU A 163 -6.84 12.94 12.89
N THR A 164 -6.36 13.58 11.81
CA THR A 164 -5.10 13.23 11.15
C THR A 164 -3.92 13.11 12.12
N ASN A 165 -3.77 14.06 13.06
CA ASN A 165 -2.68 14.02 14.04
C ASN A 165 -2.76 12.78 14.94
N ARG A 166 -3.98 12.44 15.36
CA ARG A 166 -4.25 11.27 16.19
C ARG A 166 -3.97 9.95 15.45
N ILE A 167 -4.21 9.88 14.14
CA ILE A 167 -3.81 8.71 13.32
C ILE A 167 -2.30 8.49 13.35
N PHE A 168 -1.50 9.55 13.19
CA PHE A 168 -0.04 9.44 13.24
C PHE A 168 0.48 9.10 14.65
N GLU A 169 -0.13 9.68 15.68
CA GLU A 169 0.19 9.36 17.07
C GLU A 169 -0.08 7.88 17.36
N LEU A 170 -1.26 7.38 16.96
CA LEU A 170 -1.64 5.99 17.19
C LEU A 170 -0.70 5.02 16.45
N SER A 171 -0.40 5.28 15.18
CA SER A 171 0.57 4.47 14.42
C SER A 171 1.95 4.44 15.10
N LYS A 172 2.40 5.57 15.65
CA LYS A 172 3.66 5.66 16.38
C LYS A 172 3.62 4.85 17.68
N LEU A 173 2.55 4.96 18.46
CA LEU A 173 2.39 4.22 19.72
C LEU A 173 2.28 2.70 19.48
N MET A 174 1.56 2.29 18.44
CA MET A 174 1.41 0.87 18.06
C MET A 174 2.74 0.24 17.63
N THR A 175 3.61 1.03 16.99
CA THR A 175 4.90 0.54 16.44
C THR A 175 6.08 0.80 17.37
N ASP A 176 5.88 1.52 18.47
CA ASP A 176 6.94 1.82 19.42
C ASP A 176 7.51 0.55 20.05
N ASN A 177 8.84 0.45 20.09
CA ASN A 177 9.59 -0.75 20.48
C ASN A 177 9.36 -2.01 19.61
N GLU A 178 8.57 -1.94 18.54
CA GLU A 178 8.29 -3.07 17.65
C GLU A 178 8.91 -2.91 16.24
N LYS A 179 9.44 -1.73 15.90
CA LYS A 179 10.01 -1.43 14.57
C LYS A 179 11.03 -2.47 14.10
N MET A 180 11.91 -2.91 15.01
CA MET A 180 12.92 -3.93 14.69
C MET A 180 12.28 -5.31 14.45
N SER A 181 11.26 -5.68 15.22
CA SER A 181 10.50 -6.92 15.03
C SER A 181 9.82 -6.93 13.65
N ILE A 182 9.22 -5.79 13.24
CA ILE A 182 8.59 -5.62 11.93
C ILE A 182 9.63 -5.71 10.81
N PHE A 183 10.78 -5.06 10.98
CA PHE A 183 11.89 -5.16 10.03
C PHE A 183 12.36 -6.61 9.84
N VAL A 184 12.55 -7.36 10.93
CA VAL A 184 12.95 -8.78 10.86
C VAL A 184 11.86 -9.65 10.24
N LEU A 185 10.59 -9.32 10.46
CA LEU A 185 9.46 -9.98 9.78
C LEU A 185 9.55 -9.76 8.26
N HIS A 186 9.71 -8.53 7.79
CA HIS A 186 9.85 -8.25 6.35
C HIS A 186 11.12 -8.84 5.76
N LEU A 187 12.24 -8.83 6.49
CA LEU A 187 13.48 -9.48 6.08
C LEU A 187 13.29 -10.99 5.87
N SER A 188 12.41 -11.64 6.65
CA SER A 188 12.11 -13.06 6.46
C SER A 188 11.30 -13.38 5.19
N PHE A 189 10.82 -12.37 4.45
CA PHE A 189 10.20 -12.52 3.13
C PHE A 189 11.18 -12.26 1.98
N ILE A 190 12.38 -11.72 2.25
CA ILE A 190 13.32 -11.32 1.21
C ILE A 190 13.74 -12.47 0.30
N GLY A 191 13.84 -13.69 0.83
CA GLY A 191 14.15 -14.89 0.04
C GLY A 191 13.07 -15.22 -0.98
N TRP A 192 11.78 -15.04 -0.62
CA TRP A 192 10.65 -15.24 -1.52
C TRP A 192 10.57 -14.15 -2.59
N ILE A 193 10.86 -12.91 -2.20
CA ILE A 193 10.91 -11.78 -3.13
C ILE A 193 12.04 -11.99 -4.15
N LEU A 194 13.23 -12.38 -3.70
CA LEU A 194 14.38 -12.64 -4.57
C LEU A 194 14.11 -13.80 -5.54
N LEU A 195 13.47 -14.87 -5.06
CA LEU A 195 13.01 -15.97 -5.91
C LEU A 195 11.98 -15.48 -6.95
N GLY A 196 11.06 -14.61 -6.53
CA GLY A 196 10.06 -14.02 -7.41
C GLY A 196 10.67 -13.14 -8.51
N VAL A 197 11.69 -12.35 -8.18
CA VAL A 197 12.45 -11.53 -9.13
C VAL A 197 13.19 -12.40 -10.15
N LEU A 198 13.79 -13.51 -9.72
CA LEU A 198 14.48 -14.46 -10.60
C LEU A 198 13.54 -15.07 -11.65
N LEU A 199 12.25 -15.22 -11.31
CA LEU A 199 11.17 -15.66 -12.21
C LEU A 199 10.54 -14.49 -12.99
N CYS A 200 11.38 -13.61 -13.55
CA CYS A 200 10.96 -12.41 -14.31
C CYS A 200 10.01 -11.46 -13.54
N GLY A 201 10.04 -11.48 -12.22
CA GLY A 201 9.13 -10.68 -11.37
C GLY A 201 7.70 -11.23 -11.28
N VAL A 202 7.36 -12.31 -11.99
CA VAL A 202 6.01 -12.90 -11.91
C VAL A 202 5.83 -13.61 -10.56
N GLY A 203 6.89 -14.19 -10.02
CA GLY A 203 6.83 -14.88 -8.73
C GLY A 203 6.53 -13.94 -7.56
N THR A 204 6.83 -12.63 -7.64
CA THR A 204 6.49 -11.69 -6.55
C THR A 204 4.99 -11.52 -6.40
N LEU A 205 4.23 -11.56 -7.50
CA LEU A 205 2.77 -11.45 -7.51
C LEU A 205 2.08 -12.58 -6.70
N PHE A 206 2.70 -13.76 -6.65
CA PHE A 206 2.18 -14.89 -5.86
C PHE A 206 2.50 -14.78 -4.37
N VAL A 207 3.53 -14.01 -4.02
CA VAL A 207 4.00 -13.80 -2.65
C VAL A 207 3.25 -12.65 -2.00
N ASP A 208 2.87 -11.62 -2.76
CA ASP A 208 2.20 -10.42 -2.26
C ASP A 208 0.94 -10.71 -1.41
N PRO A 209 -0.01 -11.58 -1.82
CA PRO A 209 -1.18 -11.90 -0.99
C PRO A 209 -0.81 -12.45 0.39
N TYR A 210 0.31 -13.18 0.47
CA TYR A 210 0.79 -13.73 1.73
C TYR A 210 1.45 -12.68 2.62
N ILE A 211 2.19 -11.72 2.03
CA ILE A 211 2.77 -10.59 2.76
C ILE A 211 1.65 -9.72 3.33
N PHE A 212 0.69 -9.29 2.49
CA PHE A 212 -0.43 -8.44 2.95
C PHE A 212 -1.31 -9.13 3.99
N ALA A 213 -1.57 -10.44 3.87
CA ALA A 213 -2.28 -11.18 4.91
C ALA A 213 -1.48 -11.23 6.23
N THR A 214 -0.15 -11.34 6.16
CA THR A 214 0.72 -11.32 7.35
C THR A 214 0.72 -9.95 8.02
N ASP A 215 0.75 -8.88 7.24
CA ASP A 215 0.69 -7.52 7.78
C ASP A 215 -0.69 -7.17 8.35
N ALA A 216 -1.77 -7.75 7.82
CA ALA A 216 -3.11 -7.62 8.40
C ALA A 216 -3.22 -8.34 9.76
N GLU A 217 -2.61 -9.53 9.91
CA GLU A 217 -2.48 -10.18 11.23
C GLU A 217 -1.62 -9.33 12.19
N LEU A 218 -0.54 -8.72 11.69
CA LEU A 218 0.32 -7.85 12.49
C LEU A 218 -0.46 -6.66 13.02
N TYR A 219 -1.23 -5.99 12.16
CA TYR A 219 -2.05 -4.85 12.55
C TYR A 219 -3.07 -5.23 13.64
N ALA A 220 -3.75 -6.38 13.50
CA ALA A 220 -4.69 -6.83 14.52
C ALA A 220 -4.05 -7.09 15.87
N LEU A 221 -2.85 -7.66 15.88
CA LEU A 221 -2.08 -7.86 17.10
C LEU A 221 -1.74 -6.51 17.74
N MET A 222 -1.28 -5.56 16.94
CA MET A 222 -0.95 -4.20 17.41
C MET A 222 -2.19 -3.45 17.92
N ARG A 223 -3.36 -3.67 17.31
CA ARG A 223 -4.65 -3.15 17.77
C ARG A 223 -5.07 -3.76 19.11
N ALA A 224 -4.95 -5.07 19.27
CA ALA A 224 -5.23 -5.72 20.55
C ALA A 224 -4.28 -5.21 21.66
N LYS A 225 -3.01 -4.99 21.32
CA LYS A 225 -2.01 -4.39 22.21
C LYS A 225 -2.34 -2.94 22.57
N SER A 226 -2.81 -2.13 21.62
CA SER A 226 -3.15 -0.72 21.89
C SER A 226 -4.32 -0.58 22.87
N PHE A 227 -5.30 -1.49 22.81
CA PHE A 227 -6.35 -1.58 23.82
C PHE A 227 -5.83 -2.05 25.18
N ALA A 228 -4.99 -3.09 25.21
CA ALA A 228 -4.41 -3.60 26.47
C ALA A 228 -3.55 -2.55 27.20
N LEU A 229 -2.89 -1.66 26.46
CA LEU A 229 -2.07 -0.57 26.99
C LEU A 229 -2.83 0.74 27.21
N ASN A 230 -4.15 0.77 26.94
CA ASN A 230 -5.02 1.95 27.08
C ASN A 230 -4.56 3.17 26.25
N PHE A 231 -3.94 2.94 25.09
CA PHE A 231 -3.56 4.02 24.17
C PHE A 231 -4.63 4.32 23.12
N SER A 232 -5.63 3.46 22.97
CA SER A 232 -6.79 3.64 22.08
C SER A 232 -8.05 3.06 22.70
N ASP A 233 -9.19 3.44 22.15
CA ASP A 233 -10.50 2.91 22.55
C ASP A 233 -11.30 2.44 21.32
N THR A 234 -12.36 1.67 21.57
CA THR A 234 -13.31 1.15 20.56
C THR A 234 -13.97 2.24 19.72
N ASN A 235 -14.05 3.48 20.23
CA ASN A 235 -14.52 4.64 19.47
C ASN A 235 -13.52 5.09 18.39
N GLU A 236 -12.22 4.90 18.64
CA GLU A 236 -11.16 5.21 17.68
C GLU A 236 -10.99 4.04 16.71
N LEU A 237 -10.87 2.81 17.23
CA LEU A 237 -10.66 1.60 16.46
C LEU A 237 -11.93 0.72 16.50
N VAL A 238 -12.90 1.09 15.65
CA VAL A 238 -14.26 0.51 15.59
C VAL A 238 -14.36 -0.90 15.01
N ASP A 239 -13.24 -1.52 14.64
CA ASP A 239 -13.18 -2.82 13.96
C ASP A 239 -13.77 -2.83 12.53
N PHE A 240 -13.55 -3.96 11.85
CA PHE A 240 -14.05 -4.21 10.50
C PHE A 240 -15.36 -4.98 10.59
N HIS A 241 -16.47 -4.28 10.32
CA HIS A 241 -17.79 -4.89 10.23
C HIS A 241 -18.18 -5.14 8.78
N PRO A 242 -18.94 -6.22 8.49
CA PRO A 242 -19.55 -6.37 7.19
C PRO A 242 -20.46 -5.16 6.92
N PRO A 243 -20.62 -4.73 5.66
CA PRO A 243 -21.62 -3.74 5.32
C PRO A 243 -22.96 -4.24 5.86
N ILE A 244 -23.60 -3.45 6.74
CA ILE A 244 -24.98 -3.69 7.13
C ILE A 244 -25.77 -3.45 5.85
N TYR A 245 -26.08 -4.51 5.11
CA TYR A 245 -27.11 -4.46 4.09
C TYR A 245 -28.38 -4.09 4.85
N GLY A 246 -28.70 -2.80 4.88
CA GLY A 246 -30.02 -2.36 5.25
C GLY A 246 -30.96 -3.13 4.34
N ASN A 247 -31.84 -3.91 4.93
CA ASN A 247 -32.96 -4.50 4.23
C ASN A 247 -33.71 -3.34 3.56
N ALA A 248 -33.43 -3.11 2.28
CA ALA A 248 -34.30 -2.35 1.43
C ALA A 248 -35.52 -3.25 1.18
N ASN A 249 -36.46 -3.18 2.12
CA ASN A 249 -37.85 -3.55 1.88
C ASN A 249 -38.48 -2.50 0.95
#